data_AF-A0A845YM59-F1
#
_entry.id   AF-A0A845YM59-F1
#
_cell.length_a   1.000
_cell.length_b   1.000
_cell.length_c   1.000
_cell.angle_alpha   90.00
_cell.angle_beta   90.00
_cell.angle_gamma   90.00
#
_symmetry.space_group_name_H-M   'P 1'
#
loop_
_entity.id
_entity.type
_entity.pdbx_description
1 polymer ?
#
loop_
_entity_poly.entity_id
_entity_poly.type
_entity_poly.pdbx_seq_one_letter_code
_entity_poly.pdbx_strand_id
1 'polypeptide(L)'
;MDGIGAAVVAWLLKVVQAYIYGGLVFSLAFHLFGIRRVDPDARGWKNIGFRLIIIPGLCVFWPMFAVRWFRGKRTPVERNAHRLAATQTPNV
;
A
#
# COMPACT_ATOMS: atom_id res chain seq x y z
N MET A 1 13.63 9.46 -40.83
CA MET A 1 13.23 8.36 -39.91
C MET A 1 12.83 8.95 -38.56
N ASP A 2 12.05 10.04 -38.59
CA ASP A 2 12.08 11.05 -37.52
C ASP A 2 10.78 11.07 -36.72
N GLY A 3 9.75 10.37 -37.23
CA GLY A 3 8.44 10.26 -36.59
C GLY A 3 8.33 9.13 -35.57
N ILE A 4 9.01 8.00 -35.78
CA ILE A 4 8.89 6.83 -34.89
C ILE A 4 9.56 7.11 -33.54
N GLY A 5 10.76 7.71 -33.55
CA GLY A 5 11.45 8.10 -32.32
C GLY A 5 10.64 9.11 -31.50
N ALA A 6 10.11 10.14 -32.15
CA ALA A 6 9.26 11.14 -31.50
C ALA A 6 7.97 10.52 -30.92
N ALA A 7 7.33 9.60 -31.66
CA ALA A 7 6.13 8.91 -31.20
C ALA A 7 6.39 8.04 -29.96
N VAL A 8 7.51 7.30 -29.93
CA VAL A 8 7.89 6.48 -28.78
C VAL A 8 8.16 7.35 -27.56
N VAL A 9 8.91 8.45 -27.71
CA VAL A 9 9.19 9.39 -26.61
C VAL A 9 7.90 10.00 -26.07
N ALA A 10 7.00 10.45 -26.95
CA ALA A 10 5.71 11.01 -26.55
C ALA A 10 4.84 10.00 -25.78
N TRP A 11 4.84 8.74 -26.20
CA TRP A 11 4.14 7.67 -25.48
C TRP A 11 4.75 7.41 -24.10
N LEU A 12 6.08 7.32 -24.01
CA LEU A 12 6.79 7.11 -22.76
C LEU A 12 6.49 8.23 -21.75
N LEU A 13 6.52 9.48 -22.20
CA LEU A 13 6.22 10.65 -21.36
C LEU A 13 4.78 10.61 -20.84
N LYS A 14 3.80 10.20 -21.65
CA LYS A 14 2.40 10.04 -21.19
C LYS A 14 2.27 8.97 -20.11
N VAL A 15 2.98 7.85 -20.24
CA VAL A 15 2.98 6.76 -19.24
C VAL A 15 3.61 7.24 -17.94
N VAL A 16 4.76 7.92 -18.01
CA VAL A 16 5.43 8.51 -16.84
C VAL A 16 4.55 9.56 -16.18
N GLN A 17 3.91 10.42 -16.97
CA GLN A 17 2.99 11.44 -16.46
C GLN A 17 1.79 10.81 -15.74
N ALA A 18 1.17 9.78 -16.32
CA ALA A 18 0.10 9.03 -15.67
C ALA A 18 0.56 8.35 -14.36
N TYR A 19 1.78 7.81 -14.34
CA TYR A 19 2.37 7.23 -13.14
C TYR A 19 2.57 8.27 -12.03
N ILE A 20 3.07 9.46 -12.38
CA ILE A 20 3.26 10.58 -11.43
C ILE A 20 1.91 11.07 -10.91
N TYR A 21 0.89 11.27 -11.77
CA TYR A 21 -0.45 11.65 -11.32
C TYR A 21 -1.06 10.62 -10.38
N GLY A 22 -0.89 9.32 -10.68
CA GLY A 22 -1.31 8.23 -9.79
C GLY A 22 -0.62 8.31 -8.41
N GLY A 23 0.70 8.52 -8.39
CA GLY A 23 1.46 8.72 -7.16
C GLY A 23 1.03 9.98 -6.38
N LEU A 24 0.69 11.07 -7.07
CA LEU A 24 0.25 12.32 -6.46
C LEU A 24 -1.12 12.17 -5.79
N VAL A 25 -2.09 11.54 -6.48
CA VAL A 25 -3.41 11.22 -5.93
C VAL A 25 -3.27 10.27 -4.73
N PHE A 26 -2.39 9.27 -4.82
CA PHE A 26 -2.13 8.34 -3.73
C PHE A 26 -1.50 9.04 -2.52
N SER A 27 -0.54 9.95 -2.74
CA SER A 27 0.09 10.75 -1.69
C SER A 27 -0.95 11.64 -0.98
N LEU A 28 -1.85 12.27 -1.73
CA LEU A 28 -2.93 13.09 -1.19
C LEU A 28 -3.93 12.26 -0.36
N ALA A 29 -4.32 11.10 -0.90
CA ALA A 29 -5.17 10.13 -0.19
C ALA A 29 -4.48 9.62 1.09
N PHE A 30 -3.17 9.37 1.05
CA PHE A 30 -2.39 8.97 2.22
C PHE A 30 -2.30 10.09 3.25
N HIS A 31 -2.23 11.35 2.84
CA HIS A 31 -2.27 12.48 3.78
C HIS A 31 -3.62 12.54 4.51
N LEU A 32 -4.73 12.38 3.78
CA LEU A 32 -6.09 12.43 4.34
C LEU A 32 -6.45 11.19 5.16
N PHE A 33 -6.14 10.00 4.67
CA PHE A 33 -6.47 8.72 5.31
C PHE A 33 -5.39 8.22 6.27
N GLY A 34 -4.12 8.44 5.98
CA GLY A 34 -3.00 8.01 6.82
C GLY A 34 -2.91 8.78 8.14
N ILE A 35 -3.38 10.02 8.21
CA ILE A 35 -3.44 10.77 9.47
C ILE A 35 -4.52 10.18 10.40
N ARG A 36 -5.70 9.82 9.88
CA ARG A 36 -6.83 9.30 10.67
C ARG A 36 -6.79 7.79 10.91
N ARG A 37 -6.29 7.00 9.95
CA ARG A 37 -6.31 5.53 9.99
C ARG A 37 -5.15 4.92 10.75
N VAL A 38 -4.07 5.68 10.95
CA VAL A 38 -2.89 5.18 11.67
C VAL A 38 -3.03 5.38 13.18
N ASP A 39 -3.83 6.33 13.68
CA ASP A 39 -4.45 6.21 15.02
C ASP A 39 -5.31 7.43 15.43
N PRO A 40 -6.54 7.24 15.94
CA PRO A 40 -7.22 8.20 16.82
C PRO A 40 -6.68 8.21 18.28
N ASP A 41 -5.96 7.17 18.72
CA ASP A 41 -5.48 6.96 20.10
C ASP A 41 -3.99 7.25 20.31
N ALA A 42 -3.29 7.79 19.31
CA ALA A 42 -1.84 8.08 19.35
C ALA A 42 -1.47 9.33 20.18
N ARG A 43 -2.01 9.46 21.40
CA ARG A 43 -1.44 10.34 22.44
C ARG A 43 -0.16 9.75 23.07
N GLY A 44 0.10 8.45 22.88
CA GLY A 44 1.13 7.72 23.63
C GLY A 44 2.51 7.53 22.97
N TRP A 45 2.62 7.29 21.65
CA TRP A 45 3.92 6.99 21.01
C TRP A 45 4.29 7.95 19.88
N LYS A 46 5.25 8.80 20.24
CA LYS A 46 5.71 10.05 19.62
C LYS A 46 6.56 9.91 18.34
N ASN A 47 6.31 8.94 17.45
CA ASN A 47 7.17 8.71 16.28
C ASN A 47 6.60 9.24 14.96
N ILE A 48 6.43 10.56 14.89
CA ILE A 48 6.17 11.28 13.62
C ILE A 48 7.27 11.00 12.59
N GLY A 49 8.52 10.85 13.05
CA GLY A 49 9.69 10.61 12.21
C GLY A 49 9.66 9.27 11.48
N PHE A 50 9.16 8.21 12.12
CA PHE A 50 9.00 6.90 11.47
C PHE A 50 7.99 6.98 10.33
N ARG A 51 6.85 7.67 10.54
CA ARG A 51 5.88 7.89 9.46
C ARG A 51 6.50 8.68 8.31
N LEU A 52 7.26 9.74 8.61
CA LEU A 52 7.92 10.57 7.60
C LEU A 52 8.93 9.77 6.75
N ILE A 53 9.64 8.82 7.36
CA ILE A 53 10.61 7.94 6.69
C ILE A 53 9.93 6.95 5.74
N ILE A 54 8.70 6.52 6.02
CA ILE A 54 7.98 5.55 5.18
C ILE A 54 7.26 6.26 4.02
N ILE A 55 6.93 7.55 4.13
CA ILE A 55 6.30 8.35 3.06
C ILE A 55 7.05 8.27 1.72
N PRO A 56 8.38 8.51 1.64
CA PRO A 56 9.09 8.40 0.36
C PRO A 56 9.03 6.97 -0.21
N GLY A 57 9.13 5.95 0.65
CA GLY A 57 8.96 4.55 0.23
C GLY A 57 7.56 4.24 -0.30
N LEU A 58 6.51 4.77 0.33
CA LEU A 58 5.12 4.66 -0.11
C LEU A 58 4.86 5.40 -1.43
N CYS A 59 5.46 6.58 -1.63
CA CYS A 59 5.35 7.32 -2.88
C CYS A 59 6.01 6.57 -4.05
N VAL A 60 7.20 5.96 -3.84
CA VAL A 60 7.89 5.18 -4.88
C VAL A 60 7.13 3.90 -5.18
N PHE A 61 6.68 3.19 -4.16
CA PHE A 61 5.99 1.89 -4.28
C PHE A 61 4.46 2.00 -4.26
N TRP A 62 3.90 3.16 -4.63
CA TRP A 62 2.46 3.39 -4.63
C TRP A 62 1.65 2.34 -5.42
N PRO A 63 2.09 1.79 -6.57
CA PRO A 63 1.30 0.79 -7.29
C PRO A 63 1.25 -0.53 -6.51
N MET A 64 2.35 -0.90 -5.88
CA MET A 64 2.45 -2.11 -5.07
C MET A 64 1.59 -1.99 -3.81
N PHE A 65 1.60 -0.82 -3.17
CA PHE A 65 0.72 -0.53 -2.03
C PHE A 65 -0.75 -0.44 -2.44
N ALA A 66 -1.08 0.17 -3.58
CA ALA A 66 -2.44 0.19 -4.13
C ALA A 66 -2.95 -1.23 -4.38
N VAL A 67 -2.16 -2.09 -5.04
CA VAL A 67 -2.49 -3.50 -5.25
C VAL A 67 -2.65 -4.23 -3.92
N ARG A 68 -1.77 -3.99 -2.94
CA ARG A 68 -1.85 -4.57 -1.59
C ARG A 68 -3.12 -4.11 -0.85
N TRP A 69 -3.50 -2.84 -1.02
CA TRP A 69 -4.70 -2.24 -0.44
C TRP A 69 -5.97 -2.87 -1.03
N PHE A 70 -6.03 -3.00 -2.36
CA PHE A 70 -7.15 -3.64 -3.05
C PHE A 70 -7.24 -5.15 -2.81
N ARG A 71 -6.11 -5.86 -2.65
CA ARG A 71 -6.11 -7.32 -2.39
C ARG A 71 -6.54 -7.71 -0.98
N GLY A 72 -6.54 -6.77 -0.03
CA GLY A 72 -6.89 -7.06 1.36
C GLY A 72 -5.90 -8.02 2.04
N LYS A 73 -5.77 -7.91 3.38
CA LYS A 73 -4.97 -8.87 4.15
C LYS A 73 -5.82 -10.12 4.36
N ARG A 74 -5.54 -11.22 3.63
CA ARG A 74 -5.87 -12.54 4.16
C ARG A 74 -4.96 -12.76 5.35
N THR A 75 -5.51 -12.72 6.56
CA THR A 75 -4.81 -13.22 7.74
C THR A 75 -4.42 -14.67 7.42
N PRO A 76 -3.13 -15.02 7.42
CA PRO A 76 -2.74 -16.42 7.33
C PRO A 76 -3.41 -17.12 8.50
N VAL A 77 -4.37 -17.99 8.19
CA VAL A 77 -5.03 -18.80 9.20
C VAL A 77 -4.01 -19.85 9.60
N GLU A 78 -3.37 -19.64 10.74
CA GLU A 78 -2.38 -20.55 11.28
C GLU A 78 -3.02 -21.94 11.48
N ARG A 79 -2.47 -22.94 10.80
CA ARG A 79 -2.90 -24.34 10.85
C ARG A 79 -1.99 -25.14 11.79
N ASN A 80 -1.85 -24.69 13.04
CA ASN A 80 -1.09 -25.44 14.04
C ASN A 80 -1.89 -26.61 14.61
N ALA A 81 -1.16 -27.65 15.06
CA ALA A 81 -1.71 -28.84 15.71
C ALA A 81 -2.65 -28.50 16.88
N HIS A 82 -2.33 -27.45 17.65
CA HIS A 82 -3.17 -26.96 18.76
C HIS A 82 -4.57 -26.51 18.32
N ARG A 83 -4.72 -25.87 17.15
CA ARG A 83 -6.02 -25.43 16.63
C ARG A 83 -6.84 -26.61 16.08
N LEU A 84 -6.18 -27.59 15.48
CA LEU A 84 -6.84 -28.80 14.98
C LEU A 84 -7.35 -29.65 16.15
N ALA A 85 -6.57 -29.81 17.22
CA ALA A 85 -6.97 -30.53 18.42
C ALA A 85 -8.16 -29.89 19.16
N ALA A 86 -8.22 -28.55 19.22
CA ALA A 86 -9.34 -27.82 19.81
C ALA A 86 -10.64 -27.90 18.98
N THR A 87 -10.53 -28.13 17.67
CA THR A 87 -11.71 -28.29 16.79
C THR A 87 -12.21 -29.74 16.78
N GLN A 88 -11.31 -30.70 17.06
CA GLN A 88 -11.61 -32.12 17.07
C GLN A 88 -12.15 -32.64 18.40
N THR A 89 -12.25 -31.83 19.45
CA THR A 89 -12.88 -32.26 20.71
C THR A 89 -14.38 -32.44 20.45
N PRO A 90 -14.88 -33.69 20.28
CA PRO A 90 -16.30 -33.91 20.11
C PRO A 90 -16.91 -33.69 21.50
N ASN A 91 -17.96 -32.88 21.56
CA ASN A 91 -18.79 -32.84 22.76
C ASN A 91 -19.28 -34.28 22.99
N VAL A 92 -18.91 -34.83 24.15
CA VAL A 92 -19.24 -36.17 24.66
C VAL A 92 -20.69 -36.55 24.48
#